data_AF-A0AAV0VLM7-F1
#
_entry.id   AF-A0AAV0VLM7-F1
#
_cell.length_a   1.000
_cell.length_b   1.000
_cell.length_c   1.000
_cell.angle_alpha   90.00
_cell.angle_beta   90.00
_cell.angle_gamma   90.00
#
_symmetry.space_group_name_H-M   'P 1'
#
loop_
_entity.id
_entity.type
_entity.pdbx_description
1 polymer ?
#
loop_
_entity_poly.entity_id
_entity_poly.type
_entity_poly.pdbx_seq_one_letter_code
_entity_poly.pdbx_strand_id
1 'polypeptide(L)'
;MGVLPPLPRSESDQPRLIADGPSSHSGALIPGWSVRKLNPALLNIYWDLVGAPLALPVNASAETHADRPCEFLTKSCDATMPRRAVFTGKRSAYWWNNEIAELHKVATAARRTYQRAGRRSSTSPREQERATYQRARLDLKHAIKKSQADSWRQLCLSVENDPWGVPYKLVSKRLGSRAPDLSHDLVVSVAQGLFPLSPHTDWARIPNVSQQPTVILDLPLRLDNGHLAPPITAQEISTAVARLPSGKAPGPDQVPNEAIRVAYNQVHLLHGGCWIHPKHNIRCFF
;
A
#
# COMPACT_ATOMS: atom_id res chain seq x y z
N MET A 1 16.48 -16.72 80.27
CA MET A 1 15.63 -16.63 79.06
C MET A 1 16.47 -16.02 77.95
N GLY A 2 17.14 -16.86 77.17
CA GLY A 2 18.03 -16.42 76.09
C GLY A 2 17.24 -16.22 74.81
N VAL A 3 17.28 -15.00 74.27
CA VAL A 3 16.60 -14.58 73.05
C VAL A 3 17.34 -15.15 71.84
N LEU A 4 16.61 -15.90 71.02
CA LEU A 4 17.08 -16.56 69.80
C LEU A 4 17.52 -15.51 68.75
N PRO A 5 18.68 -15.67 68.08
CA PRO A 5 19.07 -14.78 67.00
C PRO A 5 18.28 -15.08 65.71
N PRO A 6 17.96 -14.07 64.88
CA PRO A 6 17.19 -14.27 63.65
C PRO A 6 18.05 -14.88 62.52
N LEU A 7 17.44 -15.80 61.77
CA LEU A 7 18.02 -16.52 60.65
C LEU A 7 18.38 -15.61 59.45
N PRO A 8 19.42 -15.95 58.67
CA PRO A 8 19.86 -15.15 57.53
C PRO A 8 18.86 -15.17 56.37
N ARG A 9 18.65 -13.99 55.76
CA ARG A 9 17.86 -13.81 54.53
C ARG A 9 18.57 -14.46 53.35
N SER A 10 17.83 -15.21 52.56
CA SER A 10 18.28 -15.85 51.32
C SER A 10 18.74 -14.83 50.28
N GLU A 11 20.00 -14.95 49.85
CA GLU A 11 20.55 -14.32 48.65
C GLU A 11 19.75 -14.76 47.42
N SER A 12 19.06 -13.80 46.81
CA SER A 12 18.57 -13.90 45.43
C SER A 12 18.69 -12.51 44.81
N ASP A 13 19.94 -12.06 44.69
CA ASP A 13 20.29 -10.84 43.97
C ASP A 13 21.18 -11.25 42.79
N GLN A 14 20.54 -11.67 41.70
CA GLN A 14 21.18 -11.68 40.39
C GLN A 14 20.63 -10.49 39.60
N PRO A 15 21.48 -9.60 39.08
CA PRO A 15 21.04 -8.51 38.22
C PRO A 15 20.51 -9.12 36.92
N ARG A 16 19.21 -8.91 36.65
CA ARG A 16 18.63 -9.13 35.32
C ARG A 16 19.36 -8.23 34.34
N LEU A 17 20.26 -8.82 33.56
CA LEU A 17 20.76 -8.24 32.32
C LEU A 17 19.54 -7.98 31.43
N ILE A 18 19.11 -6.72 31.38
CA ILE A 18 18.22 -6.22 30.35
C ILE A 18 19.05 -6.27 29.07
N ALA A 19 18.89 -7.37 28.33
CA ALA A 19 19.32 -7.41 26.95
C ALA A 19 18.47 -6.36 26.21
N ASP A 20 19.10 -5.24 25.86
CA ASP A 20 18.59 -4.30 24.88
C ASP A 20 18.46 -5.03 23.53
N GLY A 21 17.34 -5.73 23.36
CA GLY A 21 16.87 -6.14 22.05
C GLY A 21 16.51 -4.88 21.26
N PRO A 22 16.91 -4.75 19.98
CA PRO A 22 16.49 -3.63 19.15
C PRO A 22 14.99 -3.74 18.94
N SER A 23 14.25 -3.04 19.80
CA SER A 23 12.83 -2.81 19.66
C SER A 23 12.62 -1.69 18.66
N SER A 24 11.61 -1.88 17.82
CA SER A 24 10.99 -0.90 16.92
C SER A 24 11.61 -0.65 15.54
N HIS A 25 11.62 -1.68 14.69
CA HIS A 25 11.15 -1.43 13.33
C HIS A 25 9.63 -1.24 13.40
N SER A 26 9.22 0.00 13.64
CA SER A 26 7.92 0.47 13.18
C SER A 26 7.93 0.27 11.67
N GLY A 27 7.34 -0.84 11.21
CA GLY A 27 7.25 -1.21 9.80
C GLY A 27 6.45 -0.14 9.08
N ALA A 28 7.16 0.89 8.61
CA ALA A 28 6.59 1.92 7.77
C ALA A 28 6.02 1.21 6.54
N LEU A 29 4.70 1.27 6.42
CA LEU A 29 3.93 0.86 5.24
C LEU A 29 4.72 1.25 4.00
N ILE A 30 5.01 0.30 3.10
CA ILE A 30 5.58 0.62 1.79
C ILE A 30 4.38 0.85 0.86
N PRO A 31 3.95 2.09 0.62
CA PRO A 31 2.84 2.34 -0.27
C PRO A 31 3.23 1.91 -1.69
N GLY A 32 2.36 1.17 -2.39
CA GLY A 32 2.60 0.78 -3.77
C GLY A 32 2.85 2.00 -4.69
N TRP A 33 3.38 1.76 -5.89
CA TRP A 33 3.81 2.83 -6.81
C TRP A 33 2.65 3.67 -7.38
N SER A 34 2.96 4.92 -7.72
CA SER A 34 2.00 5.85 -8.34
C SER A 34 1.98 5.61 -9.86
N VAL A 35 1.07 4.75 -10.33
CA VAL A 35 0.90 4.44 -11.76
C VAL A 35 0.70 5.68 -12.63
N ARG A 36 0.00 6.70 -12.12
CA ARG A 36 -0.20 7.98 -12.84
C ARG A 36 1.10 8.73 -13.13
N LYS A 37 2.17 8.40 -12.41
CA LYS A 37 3.51 8.99 -12.56
C LYS A 37 4.50 8.01 -13.19
N LEU A 38 4.01 6.93 -13.81
CA LEU A 38 4.86 6.01 -14.57
C LEU A 38 5.50 6.75 -15.74
N ASN A 39 6.84 6.76 -15.75
CA ASN A 39 7.60 7.29 -16.86
C ASN A 39 8.07 6.13 -17.76
N PRO A 40 7.41 5.90 -18.92
CA PRO A 40 7.77 4.79 -19.80
C PRO A 40 9.16 4.94 -20.41
N ALA A 41 9.65 6.17 -20.63
CA ALA A 41 10.98 6.41 -21.17
C ALA A 41 12.08 6.01 -20.18
N LEU A 42 11.92 6.35 -18.89
CA LEU A 42 12.85 5.90 -17.85
C LEU A 42 12.84 4.39 -17.66
N LEU A 43 11.68 3.75 -17.85
CA LEU A 43 11.55 2.30 -17.76
C LEU A 43 12.31 1.58 -18.87
N ASN A 44 12.22 2.09 -20.10
CA ASN A 44 13.00 1.56 -21.22
C ASN A 44 14.50 1.74 -20.98
N ILE A 45 14.94 2.93 -20.56
CA ILE A 45 16.36 3.20 -20.24
C ILE A 45 16.86 2.26 -19.13
N TYR A 46 16.06 2.08 -18.07
CA TYR A 46 16.42 1.18 -16.97
C TYR A 46 16.61 -0.26 -17.47
N TRP A 47 15.73 -0.74 -18.35
CA TRP A 47 15.85 -2.08 -18.93
C TRP A 47 16.98 -2.23 -19.94
N ASP A 48 17.28 -1.20 -20.72
CA ASP A 48 18.42 -1.21 -21.63
C ASP A 48 19.74 -1.29 -20.84
N LEU A 49 19.80 -0.69 -19.63
CA LEU A 49 20.96 -0.74 -18.76
C LEU A 49 21.10 -2.05 -17.97
N VAL A 50 19.99 -2.59 -17.47
CA VAL A 50 19.98 -3.80 -16.62
C VAL A 50 19.97 -5.10 -17.45
N GLY A 51 19.42 -5.04 -18.67
CA GLY A 51 19.26 -6.19 -19.54
C GLY A 51 18.19 -7.17 -19.05
N ALA A 52 17.95 -8.23 -19.84
CA ALA A 52 17.06 -9.31 -19.45
C ALA A 52 17.65 -10.12 -18.28
N PRO A 53 16.83 -10.58 -17.31
CA PRO A 53 17.29 -11.47 -16.25
C PRO A 53 17.93 -12.73 -16.86
N LEU A 54 19.16 -13.08 -16.43
CA LEU A 54 19.83 -14.30 -16.89
C LEU A 54 18.95 -15.55 -16.66
N ALA A 55 19.01 -16.52 -17.56
CA ALA A 55 18.31 -17.78 -17.38
C ALA A 55 18.78 -18.48 -16.10
N LEU A 56 17.82 -18.98 -15.30
CA LEU A 56 18.11 -19.84 -14.16
C LEU A 56 18.51 -21.24 -14.65
N PRO A 57 19.34 -21.97 -13.89
CA PRO A 57 19.65 -23.36 -14.22
C PRO A 57 18.37 -24.21 -14.16
N VAL A 58 18.30 -25.25 -15.00
CA VAL A 58 17.09 -26.08 -15.21
C VAL A 58 16.61 -26.78 -13.93
N ASN A 59 17.49 -26.94 -12.94
CA ASN A 59 17.21 -27.56 -11.65
C ASN A 59 16.89 -26.54 -10.53
N ALA A 60 16.73 -25.25 -10.83
CA ALA A 60 16.32 -24.27 -9.84
C ALA A 60 14.90 -24.56 -9.32
N SER A 61 14.65 -24.24 -8.05
CA SER A 61 13.32 -24.39 -7.45
C SER A 61 12.29 -23.51 -8.18
N ALA A 62 11.05 -23.99 -8.22
CA ALA A 62 9.92 -23.21 -8.75
C ALA A 62 9.79 -21.85 -8.04
N GLU A 63 10.11 -21.77 -6.76
CA GLU A 63 10.13 -20.53 -5.96
C GLU A 63 11.14 -19.54 -6.54
N THR A 64 12.37 -19.98 -6.81
CA THR A 64 13.42 -19.15 -7.41
C THR A 64 13.03 -18.65 -8.80
N HIS A 65 12.32 -19.47 -9.58
CA HIS A 65 11.78 -19.07 -10.87
C HIS A 65 10.69 -18.00 -10.76
N ALA A 66 9.93 -17.95 -9.66
CA ALA A 66 8.88 -16.95 -9.42
C ALA A 66 9.42 -15.66 -8.78
N ASP A 67 10.37 -15.76 -7.85
CA ASP A 67 10.94 -14.60 -7.15
C ASP A 67 11.73 -13.69 -8.09
N ARG A 68 12.44 -14.28 -9.05
CA ARG A 68 13.29 -13.55 -9.99
C ARG A 68 12.54 -12.51 -10.84
N PRO A 69 11.45 -12.84 -11.55
CA PRO A 69 10.67 -11.85 -12.28
C PRO A 69 10.00 -10.84 -11.33
N CYS A 70 9.54 -11.25 -10.14
CA CYS A 70 8.97 -10.35 -9.14
C CYS A 70 9.98 -9.29 -8.66
N GLU A 71 11.21 -9.70 -8.34
CA GLU A 71 12.29 -8.80 -7.93
C GLU A 71 12.67 -7.84 -9.06
N PHE A 72 12.79 -8.36 -10.30
CA PHE A 72 13.08 -7.54 -11.46
C PHE A 72 12.00 -6.47 -11.70
N LEU A 73 10.72 -6.85 -11.68
CA LEU A 73 9.61 -5.92 -11.83
C LEU A 73 9.57 -4.89 -10.69
N THR A 74 9.86 -5.31 -9.46
CA THR A 74 9.93 -4.43 -8.28
C THR A 74 11.01 -3.36 -8.46
N LYS A 75 12.24 -3.74 -8.80
CA LYS A 75 13.34 -2.79 -9.03
C LYS A 75 13.06 -1.84 -10.19
N SER A 76 12.42 -2.36 -11.24
CA SER A 76 11.99 -1.57 -12.40
C SER A 76 10.94 -0.52 -12.00
N CYS A 77 9.97 -0.90 -11.16
CA CYS A 77 8.99 0.02 -10.64
C CYS A 77 9.62 1.09 -9.73
N ASP A 78 10.59 0.70 -8.88
CA ASP A 78 11.33 1.63 -8.02
C ASP A 78 12.13 2.68 -8.79
N ALA A 79 12.72 2.29 -9.92
CA ALA A 79 13.47 3.22 -10.77
C ALA A 79 12.57 4.22 -11.54
N THR A 80 11.29 3.89 -11.75
CA THR A 80 10.45 4.56 -12.76
C THR A 80 9.23 5.26 -12.20
N MET A 81 8.87 4.95 -10.95
CA MET A 81 7.71 5.53 -10.28
C MET A 81 8.05 5.88 -8.83
N PRO A 82 7.59 7.04 -8.33
CA PRO A 82 7.59 7.28 -6.90
C PRO A 82 6.55 6.38 -6.22
N ARG A 83 6.84 5.97 -4.99
CA ARG A 83 5.89 5.33 -4.08
C ARG A 83 4.71 6.28 -3.80
N ARG A 84 3.48 5.77 -3.67
CA ARG A 84 2.30 6.61 -3.41
C ARG A 84 2.45 7.34 -2.07
N ALA A 85 2.29 8.66 -2.06
CA ALA A 85 2.23 9.38 -0.80
C ALA A 85 0.94 9.01 -0.06
N VAL A 86 1.07 8.58 1.20
CA VAL A 86 -0.07 8.57 2.12
C VAL A 86 -0.38 10.03 2.41
N PHE A 87 -1.61 10.47 2.11
CA PHE A 87 -2.03 11.83 2.48
C PHE A 87 -2.06 11.93 4.01
N THR A 88 -1.05 12.58 4.58
CA THR A 88 -0.92 12.85 6.01
C THR A 88 -1.58 14.16 6.44
N GLY A 89 -2.11 14.92 5.48
CA GLY A 89 -2.82 16.17 5.74
C GLY A 89 -4.09 15.93 6.54
N LYS A 90 -4.37 16.81 7.50
CA LYS A 90 -5.70 16.88 8.11
C LYS A 90 -6.65 17.40 7.04
N ARG A 91 -7.69 16.63 6.70
CA ARG A 91 -8.79 17.16 5.87
C ARG A 91 -9.41 18.33 6.62
N SER A 92 -9.52 19.47 5.94
CA SER A 92 -10.22 20.62 6.51
C SER A 92 -11.66 20.23 6.83
N ALA A 93 -12.22 20.80 7.89
CA ALA A 93 -13.63 20.58 8.20
C ALA A 93 -14.51 21.10 7.06
N TYR A 94 -15.63 20.44 6.79
CA TYR A 94 -16.52 20.78 5.67
C TYR A 94 -17.10 22.20 5.75
N TRP A 95 -17.17 22.78 6.95
CA TRP A 95 -17.62 24.15 7.23
C TRP A 95 -16.48 25.16 7.29
N TRP A 96 -15.23 24.77 7.04
CA TRP A 96 -14.10 25.70 7.06
C TRP A 96 -14.00 26.45 5.73
N ASN A 97 -13.84 27.77 5.80
CA ASN A 97 -13.72 28.63 4.62
C ASN A 97 -12.63 29.72 4.84
N ASN A 98 -12.34 30.48 3.79
CA ASN A 98 -11.31 31.53 3.83
C ASN A 98 -11.64 32.66 4.83
N GLU A 99 -12.93 33.01 4.97
CA GLU A 99 -13.38 34.03 5.93
C GLU A 99 -13.06 33.62 7.37
N ILE A 100 -13.39 32.38 7.75
CA ILE A 100 -13.06 31.82 9.06
C ILE A 100 -11.54 31.75 9.25
N ALA A 101 -10.77 31.41 8.21
CA ALA A 101 -9.32 31.37 8.29
C ALA A 101 -8.71 32.75 8.60
N GLU A 102 -9.18 33.81 7.95
CA GLU A 102 -8.73 35.17 8.20
C GLU A 102 -9.17 35.67 9.59
N LEU A 103 -10.44 35.45 9.97
CA LEU A 103 -10.92 35.80 11.32
C LEU A 103 -10.16 35.03 12.41
N HIS A 104 -9.78 33.77 12.16
CA HIS A 104 -8.98 32.98 13.08
C HIS A 104 -7.56 33.55 13.23
N LYS A 105 -6.92 34.02 12.15
CA LYS A 105 -5.63 34.72 12.22
C LYS A 105 -5.75 36.01 13.06
N VAL A 106 -6.76 36.83 12.80
CA VAL A 106 -7.02 38.07 13.54
C VAL A 106 -7.27 37.78 15.03
N ALA A 107 -8.15 36.84 15.35
CA ALA A 107 -8.44 36.46 16.74
C ALA A 107 -7.21 35.89 17.45
N THR A 108 -6.37 35.11 16.76
CA THR A 108 -5.12 34.58 17.31
C THR A 108 -4.11 35.69 17.56
N ALA A 109 -3.97 36.65 16.65
CA ALA A 109 -3.12 37.81 16.82
C ALA A 109 -3.57 38.67 18.02
N ALA A 110 -4.87 38.99 18.10
CA ALA A 110 -5.46 39.74 19.21
C ALA A 110 -5.33 39.01 20.57
N ARG A 111 -5.46 37.68 20.58
CA ARG A 111 -5.20 36.87 21.79
C ARG A 111 -3.75 37.00 22.24
N ARG A 112 -2.80 36.91 21.29
CA ARG A 112 -1.37 37.01 21.57
C ARG A 112 -0.99 38.41 22.09
N THR A 113 -1.56 39.48 21.52
CA THR A 113 -1.33 40.85 22.02
C THR A 113 -1.87 41.02 23.44
N TYR A 114 -3.12 40.59 23.69
CA TYR A 114 -3.74 40.61 25.03
C TYR A 114 -2.95 39.80 26.08
N GLN A 115 -2.38 38.65 25.70
CA GLN A 115 -1.55 37.84 26.59
C GLN A 115 -0.19 38.47 26.86
N ARG A 116 0.46 39.06 25.85
CA ARG A 116 1.73 39.78 26.02
C ARG A 116 1.56 41.03 26.86
N ALA A 117 0.49 41.79 26.68
CA ALA A 117 0.15 42.95 27.52
C ALA A 117 0.04 42.54 29.00
N GLY A 118 -0.62 41.41 29.28
CA GLY A 118 -0.72 40.87 30.65
C GLY A 118 0.59 40.38 31.26
N ARG A 119 1.64 40.14 30.46
CA ARG A 119 2.99 39.82 30.94
C ARG A 119 3.88 41.05 31.10
N ARG A 120 3.51 42.18 30.47
CA ARG A 120 4.33 43.40 30.40
C ARG A 120 4.07 44.38 31.55
N SER A 121 3.02 44.22 32.37
CA SER A 121 2.71 45.26 33.35
C SER A 121 1.88 44.83 34.56
N SER A 122 2.25 45.40 35.72
CA SER A 122 1.45 45.52 36.94
C SER A 122 0.47 46.71 36.91
N THR A 123 0.49 47.58 35.88
CA THR A 123 -0.15 48.92 35.91
C THR A 123 -0.70 49.43 34.56
N SER A 124 -0.54 48.72 33.44
CA SER A 124 -1.09 49.11 32.12
C SER A 124 -2.57 48.75 31.99
N PRO A 125 -3.43 49.64 31.47
CA PRO A 125 -4.83 49.32 31.17
C PRO A 125 -4.90 48.25 30.07
N ARG A 126 -5.20 47.00 30.46
CA ARG A 126 -5.35 45.85 29.54
C ARG A 126 -6.71 45.82 28.84
N GLU A 127 -7.56 46.80 29.12
CA GLU A 127 -8.97 46.81 28.74
C GLU A 127 -9.15 46.94 27.23
N GLN A 128 -8.29 47.73 26.57
CA GLN A 128 -8.32 47.92 25.12
C GLN A 128 -7.95 46.63 24.37
N GLU A 129 -6.87 45.94 24.75
CA GLU A 129 -6.50 44.65 24.16
C GLU A 129 -7.51 43.55 24.50
N ARG A 130 -8.15 43.63 25.68
CA ARG A 130 -9.23 42.73 26.05
C ARG A 130 -10.45 42.93 25.15
N ALA A 131 -10.86 44.17 24.91
CA ALA A 131 -12.00 44.51 24.07
C ALA A 131 -11.77 44.08 22.61
N THR A 132 -10.58 44.34 22.07
CA THR A 132 -10.22 43.89 20.70
C THR A 132 -10.20 42.37 20.56
N TYR A 133 -9.62 41.65 21.53
CA TYR A 133 -9.69 40.18 21.55
C TYR A 133 -11.12 39.66 21.67
N GLN A 134 -11.95 40.25 22.54
CA GLN A 134 -13.34 39.83 22.69
C GLN A 134 -14.14 40.02 21.40
N ARG A 135 -13.96 41.16 20.71
CA ARG A 135 -14.61 41.43 19.42
C ARG A 135 -14.20 40.40 18.37
N ALA A 136 -12.89 40.21 18.16
CA ALA A 136 -12.38 39.24 17.19
C ALA A 136 -12.82 37.80 17.50
N ARG A 137 -12.93 37.44 18.80
CA ARG A 137 -13.46 36.12 19.22
C ARG A 137 -14.95 35.96 18.92
N LEU A 138 -15.75 37.01 19.11
CA LEU A 138 -17.17 37.00 18.78
C LEU A 138 -17.39 36.88 17.27
N ASP A 139 -16.66 37.67 16.49
CA ASP A 139 -16.72 37.64 15.02
C ASP A 139 -16.38 36.25 14.48
N LEU A 140 -15.28 35.65 14.98
CA LEU A 140 -14.91 34.27 14.64
C LEU A 140 -16.02 33.27 15.02
N LYS A 141 -16.62 33.40 16.22
CA LYS A 141 -17.69 32.50 16.67
C LYS A 141 -18.93 32.62 15.79
N HIS A 142 -19.30 33.84 15.38
CA HIS A 142 -20.43 34.07 14.49
C HIS A 142 -20.18 33.51 13.10
N ALA A 143 -19.00 33.74 12.52
CA ALA A 143 -18.64 33.19 11.22
C ALA A 143 -18.63 31.65 11.21
N ILE A 144 -18.11 31.00 12.27
CA ILE A 144 -18.16 29.54 12.41
C ILE A 144 -19.61 29.05 12.46
N LYS A 145 -20.46 29.64 13.32
CA LYS A 145 -21.87 29.25 13.42
C LYS A 145 -22.62 29.42 12.10
N LYS A 146 -22.39 30.54 11.42
CA LYS A 146 -22.98 30.83 10.11
C LYS A 146 -22.56 29.78 9.09
N SER A 147 -21.26 29.52 8.95
CA SER A 147 -20.75 28.52 8.00
C SER A 147 -21.24 27.09 8.30
N GLN A 148 -21.34 26.73 9.58
CA GLN A 148 -21.93 25.44 9.98
C GLN A 148 -23.41 25.34 9.58
N ALA A 149 -24.19 26.41 9.79
CA ALA A 149 -25.59 26.45 9.38
C ALA A 149 -25.74 26.41 7.86
N ASP A 150 -24.92 27.16 7.12
CA ASP A 150 -24.94 27.22 5.66
C ASP A 150 -24.55 25.87 5.05
N SER A 151 -23.49 25.24 5.56
CA SER A 151 -23.07 23.92 5.11
C SER A 151 -24.09 22.82 5.44
N TRP A 152 -24.76 22.90 6.59
CA TRP A 152 -25.88 22.01 6.92
C TRP A 152 -27.06 22.22 5.95
N ARG A 153 -27.42 23.47 5.67
CA ARG A 153 -28.49 23.81 4.73
C ARG A 153 -28.18 23.29 3.32
N GLN A 154 -26.95 23.47 2.84
CA GLN A 154 -26.50 22.94 1.55
C GLN A 154 -26.56 21.41 1.51
N LEU A 155 -26.20 20.73 2.60
CA LEU A 155 -26.31 19.28 2.70
C LEU A 155 -27.77 18.83 2.58
N CYS A 156 -28.71 19.49 3.26
CA CYS A 156 -30.13 19.20 3.14
C CYS A 156 -30.65 19.40 1.70
N LEU A 157 -30.30 20.52 1.05
CA LEU A 157 -30.67 20.79 -0.34
C LEU A 157 -30.08 19.77 -1.32
N SER A 158 -28.91 19.20 -1.02
CA SER A 158 -28.30 18.17 -1.87
C SER A 158 -29.09 16.86 -1.90
N VAL A 159 -29.91 16.58 -0.88
CA VAL A 159 -30.74 15.36 -0.81
C VAL A 159 -31.78 15.32 -1.94
N GLU A 160 -32.36 16.48 -2.28
CA GLU A 160 -33.38 16.57 -3.34
C GLU A 160 -32.80 16.25 -4.71
N ASN A 161 -31.53 16.61 -4.95
CA ASN A 161 -30.86 16.42 -6.22
C ASN A 161 -30.15 15.05 -6.33
N ASP A 162 -29.57 14.55 -5.24
CA ASP A 162 -28.86 13.27 -5.18
C ASP A 162 -29.16 12.53 -3.86
N PRO A 163 -30.25 11.73 -3.83
CA PRO A 163 -30.65 11.01 -2.63
C PRO A 163 -29.65 9.92 -2.23
N TRP A 164 -28.81 9.44 -3.14
CA TRP A 164 -27.79 8.41 -2.89
C TRP A 164 -26.37 8.98 -2.70
N GLY A 165 -26.28 10.30 -2.64
CA GLY A 165 -25.03 11.06 -2.60
C GLY A 165 -24.36 11.13 -1.23
N VAL A 166 -23.84 12.31 -0.92
CA VAL A 166 -23.14 12.60 0.35
C VAL A 166 -24.04 12.39 1.58
N PRO A 167 -25.31 12.84 1.61
CA PRO A 167 -26.19 12.66 2.77
C PRO A 167 -26.39 11.18 3.13
N TYR A 168 -26.70 10.34 2.13
CA TYR A 168 -26.88 8.90 2.33
C TYR A 168 -25.60 8.21 2.81
N LYS A 169 -24.44 8.54 2.21
CA LYS A 169 -23.14 8.02 2.62
C LYS A 169 -22.78 8.41 4.06
N LEU A 170 -23.17 9.62 4.48
CA LEU A 170 -22.96 10.10 5.85
C LEU A 170 -23.75 9.27 6.85
N VAL A 171 -25.06 9.09 6.62
CA VAL A 171 -25.95 8.33 7.53
C VAL A 171 -25.58 6.86 7.57
N SER A 172 -25.21 6.28 6.43
CA SER A 172 -24.75 4.88 6.34
C SER A 172 -23.34 4.65 6.88
N LYS A 173 -22.66 5.68 7.40
CA LYS A 173 -21.25 5.62 7.87
C LYS A 173 -20.26 5.15 6.79
N ARG A 174 -20.63 5.30 5.51
CA ARG A 174 -19.80 4.97 4.35
C ARG A 174 -18.96 6.17 3.88
N LEU A 175 -19.22 7.36 4.42
CA LEU A 175 -18.43 8.56 4.14
C LEU A 175 -17.08 8.48 4.85
N GLY A 176 -16.00 8.34 4.09
CA GLY A 176 -14.65 8.33 4.64
C GLY A 176 -14.23 7.01 5.30
N SER A 177 -15.00 5.93 5.14
CA SER A 177 -14.52 4.58 5.47
C SER A 177 -13.32 4.27 4.58
N ARG A 178 -12.13 4.40 5.16
CA ARG A 178 -10.89 3.90 4.57
C ARG A 178 -10.77 2.45 5.03
N ALA A 179 -10.44 1.55 4.10
CA ALA A 179 -9.98 0.23 4.51
C ALA A 179 -8.85 0.42 5.54
N PRO A 180 -8.83 -0.37 6.64
CA PRO A 180 -7.78 -0.26 7.64
C PRO A 180 -6.41 -0.29 6.94
N ASP A 181 -5.51 0.58 7.39
CA ASP A 181 -4.14 0.64 6.87
C ASP A 181 -3.39 -0.56 7.45
N LEU A 182 -3.54 -1.72 6.81
CA LEU A 182 -2.88 -2.96 7.21
C LEU A 182 -1.46 -2.95 6.65
N SER A 183 -0.47 -3.22 7.50
CA SER A 183 0.91 -3.39 7.02
C SER A 183 1.00 -4.56 6.06
N HIS A 184 1.95 -4.51 5.12
CA HIS A 184 2.16 -5.60 4.18
C HIS A 184 2.36 -6.94 4.93
N ASP A 185 3.18 -6.93 5.98
CA ASP A 185 3.42 -8.11 6.82
C ASP A 185 2.16 -8.59 7.54
N LEU A 186 1.30 -7.67 7.98
CA LEU A 186 0.00 -8.02 8.58
C LEU A 186 -0.95 -8.62 7.53
N VAL A 187 -0.96 -8.09 6.30
CA VAL A 187 -1.77 -8.65 5.21
C VAL A 187 -1.29 -10.05 4.85
N VAL A 188 0.03 -10.25 4.74
CA VAL A 188 0.63 -11.55 4.42
C VAL A 188 0.35 -12.56 5.52
N SER A 189 0.57 -12.20 6.79
CA SER A 189 0.27 -13.10 7.93
C SER A 189 -1.23 -13.43 8.05
N VAL A 190 -2.11 -12.45 7.86
CA VAL A 190 -3.56 -12.71 7.82
C VAL A 190 -3.92 -13.62 6.64
N ALA A 191 -3.34 -13.39 5.47
CA ALA A 191 -3.58 -14.24 4.30
C ALA A 191 -3.10 -15.68 4.55
N GLN A 192 -1.93 -15.87 5.17
CA GLN A 192 -1.43 -17.20 5.57
C GLN A 192 -2.34 -17.88 6.60
N GLY A 193 -2.96 -17.12 7.50
CA GLY A 193 -3.93 -17.64 8.46
C GLY A 193 -5.30 -17.99 7.84
N LEU A 194 -5.78 -17.18 6.89
CA LEU A 194 -7.05 -17.41 6.18
C LEU A 194 -6.95 -18.52 5.13
N PHE A 195 -5.80 -18.64 4.49
CA PHE A 195 -5.47 -19.63 3.48
C PHE A 195 -4.28 -20.45 3.98
N PRO A 196 -4.50 -21.37 4.93
CA PRO A 196 -3.43 -22.20 5.46
C PRO A 196 -2.75 -22.96 4.31
N LEU A 197 -1.43 -23.07 4.40
CA LEU A 197 -0.65 -23.91 3.50
C LEU A 197 -1.27 -25.31 3.53
N SER A 198 -1.80 -25.76 2.40
CA SER A 198 -2.26 -27.13 2.26
C SER A 198 -1.11 -28.04 2.69
N PRO A 199 -1.37 -29.09 3.49
CA PRO A 199 -0.32 -30.03 3.88
C PRO A 199 0.39 -30.51 2.62
N HIS A 200 1.72 -30.68 2.71
CA HIS A 200 2.54 -31.13 1.60
C HIS A 200 1.85 -32.32 0.92
N THR A 201 1.29 -32.04 -0.25
CA THR A 201 0.50 -33.02 -0.97
C THR A 201 1.51 -33.88 -1.71
N ASP A 202 1.76 -35.07 -1.17
CA ASP A 202 2.56 -36.06 -1.85
C ASP A 202 1.75 -36.56 -3.05
N TRP A 203 1.94 -35.90 -4.19
CA TRP A 203 1.28 -36.22 -5.46
C TRP A 203 1.60 -37.64 -5.94
N ALA A 204 2.62 -38.31 -5.38
CA ALA A 204 2.89 -39.72 -5.66
C ALA A 204 1.97 -40.68 -4.89
N ARG A 205 1.32 -40.22 -3.80
CA ARG A 205 0.44 -41.04 -2.94
C ARG A 205 -1.05 -40.87 -3.21
N ILE A 206 -1.46 -39.77 -3.86
CA ILE A 206 -2.84 -39.60 -4.26
C ILE A 206 -3.07 -40.51 -5.47
N PRO A 207 -3.92 -41.56 -5.38
CA PRO A 207 -4.33 -42.29 -6.55
C PRO A 207 -4.98 -41.28 -7.49
N ASN A 208 -4.47 -41.19 -8.72
CA ASN A 208 -5.13 -40.45 -9.78
C ASN A 208 -6.49 -41.14 -9.96
N VAL A 209 -7.52 -40.70 -9.23
CA VAL A 209 -8.87 -41.18 -9.45
C VAL A 209 -9.18 -40.68 -10.84
N SER A 210 -9.03 -41.58 -11.80
CA SER A 210 -9.62 -41.49 -13.11
C SER A 210 -11.13 -41.46 -12.91
N GLN A 211 -11.65 -40.38 -12.34
CA GLN A 211 -12.97 -39.92 -12.73
C GLN A 211 -12.86 -39.81 -14.24
N GLN A 212 -13.71 -40.58 -14.92
CA GLN A 212 -13.76 -40.53 -16.37
C GLN A 212 -13.70 -39.06 -16.78
N PRO A 213 -12.71 -38.67 -17.60
CA PRO A 213 -12.57 -37.28 -17.99
C PRO A 213 -13.94 -36.88 -18.55
N THR A 214 -14.57 -35.87 -17.94
CA THR A 214 -15.65 -35.19 -18.63
C THR A 214 -14.99 -34.69 -19.90
N VAL A 215 -15.31 -35.35 -21.00
CA VAL A 215 -14.57 -35.23 -22.25
C VAL A 215 -14.71 -33.78 -22.71
N ILE A 216 -13.71 -32.95 -22.42
CA ILE A 216 -13.49 -31.72 -23.16
C ILE A 216 -12.94 -32.20 -24.51
N LEU A 217 -13.84 -32.32 -25.49
CA LEU A 217 -13.64 -33.06 -26.74
C LEU A 217 -12.56 -32.49 -27.68
N ASP A 218 -11.79 -31.47 -27.28
CA ASP A 218 -10.99 -30.67 -28.23
C ASP A 218 -9.51 -30.45 -27.87
N LEU A 219 -8.91 -31.25 -26.97
CA LEU A 219 -7.44 -31.22 -26.83
C LEU A 219 -6.81 -32.58 -27.16
N PRO A 220 -6.03 -32.71 -28.25
CA PRO A 220 -5.38 -33.96 -28.62
C PRO A 220 -4.29 -34.31 -27.60
N LEU A 221 -4.65 -35.16 -26.63
CA LEU A 221 -3.77 -35.72 -25.63
C LEU A 221 -2.94 -36.88 -26.22
N ARG A 222 -1.78 -36.54 -26.80
CA ARG A 222 -0.49 -37.27 -26.64
C ARG A 222 0.55 -36.56 -27.53
N LEU A 223 1.50 -35.88 -26.91
CA LEU A 223 2.81 -35.65 -27.54
C LEU A 223 3.77 -36.71 -27.02
N ASP A 224 4.53 -37.31 -27.91
CA ASP A 224 5.32 -38.54 -27.74
C ASP A 224 6.46 -38.48 -26.70
N ASN A 225 6.52 -37.44 -25.86
CA ASN A 225 7.65 -37.15 -24.97
C ASN A 225 7.28 -36.99 -23.48
N GLY A 226 6.16 -37.56 -23.01
CA GLY A 226 5.91 -37.71 -21.56
C GLY A 226 5.59 -36.43 -20.78
N HIS A 227 5.27 -35.31 -21.45
CA HIS A 227 4.77 -34.12 -20.76
C HIS A 227 3.24 -34.14 -20.67
N LEU A 228 2.72 -34.11 -19.44
CA LEU A 228 1.28 -34.12 -19.12
C LEU A 228 0.54 -32.84 -19.56
N ALA A 229 1.25 -31.78 -19.96
CA ALA A 229 0.68 -30.52 -20.40
C ALA A 229 1.51 -29.90 -21.53
N PRO A 230 0.87 -29.22 -22.51
CA PRO A 230 1.60 -28.46 -23.52
C PRO A 230 2.37 -27.30 -22.88
N PRO A 231 3.54 -26.91 -23.44
CA PRO A 231 4.29 -25.76 -22.95
C PRO A 231 3.52 -24.46 -23.17
N ILE A 232 3.63 -23.52 -22.22
CA ILE A 232 3.00 -22.19 -22.31
C ILE A 232 3.56 -21.46 -23.55
N THR A 233 2.67 -21.00 -24.42
CA THR A 233 3.05 -20.34 -25.68
C THR A 233 3.20 -18.82 -25.51
N ALA A 234 4.03 -18.20 -26.35
CA ALA A 234 4.19 -16.74 -26.36
C ALA A 234 2.87 -16.01 -26.68
N GLN A 235 2.00 -16.62 -27.49
CA GLN A 235 0.69 -16.07 -27.85
C GLN A 235 -0.29 -16.10 -26.67
N GLU A 236 -0.26 -17.15 -25.84
CA GLU A 236 -1.02 -17.21 -24.59
C GLU A 236 -0.61 -16.08 -23.65
N ILE A 237 0.70 -15.86 -23.47
CA ILE A 237 1.22 -14.77 -22.64
C ILE A 237 0.80 -13.40 -23.21
N SER A 238 0.92 -13.20 -24.53
CA SER A 238 0.45 -11.97 -25.19
C SER A 238 -1.02 -11.70 -24.92
N THR A 239 -1.84 -12.75 -25.04
CA THR A 239 -3.30 -12.65 -24.85
C THR A 239 -3.64 -12.36 -23.39
N ALA A 240 -2.93 -12.98 -22.44
CA ALA A 240 -3.09 -12.72 -21.02
C ALA A 240 -2.73 -11.27 -20.67
N VAL A 241 -1.59 -10.77 -21.14
CA VAL A 241 -1.14 -9.39 -20.89
C VAL A 241 -2.09 -8.36 -21.51
N ALA A 242 -2.61 -8.62 -22.71
CA ALA A 242 -3.58 -7.75 -23.36
C ALA A 242 -4.90 -7.65 -22.57
N ARG A 243 -5.30 -8.73 -21.87
CA ARG A 243 -6.52 -8.79 -21.06
C ARG A 243 -6.37 -8.18 -19.67
N LEU A 244 -5.17 -7.83 -19.22
CA LEU A 244 -4.97 -7.22 -17.90
C LEU A 244 -5.67 -5.85 -17.84
N PRO A 245 -6.65 -5.64 -16.94
CA PRO A 245 -7.36 -4.37 -16.81
C PRO A 245 -6.46 -3.31 -16.17
N SER A 246 -6.49 -2.08 -16.71
CA SER A 246 -5.80 -0.93 -16.14
C SER A 246 -6.53 -0.37 -14.92
N GLY A 247 -5.79 0.20 -13.96
CA GLY A 247 -6.34 0.86 -12.77
C GLY A 247 -6.97 -0.07 -11.73
N LYS A 248 -6.77 -1.39 -11.84
CA LYS A 248 -7.15 -2.34 -10.78
C LYS A 248 -6.13 -2.29 -9.64
N ALA A 249 -6.58 -2.75 -8.47
CA ALA A 249 -5.71 -2.86 -7.31
C ALA A 249 -4.61 -3.90 -7.59
N PRO A 250 -3.33 -3.56 -7.31
CA PRO A 250 -2.23 -4.50 -7.46
C PRO A 250 -2.30 -5.59 -6.39
N GLY A 251 -1.58 -6.68 -6.64
CA GLY A 251 -1.46 -7.80 -5.71
C GLY A 251 -0.63 -7.48 -4.46
N PRO A 252 -0.28 -8.51 -3.66
CA PRO A 252 0.56 -8.34 -2.48
C PRO A 252 1.93 -7.74 -2.82
N ASP A 253 2.46 -8.04 -4.00
CA ASP A 253 3.70 -7.50 -4.59
C ASP A 253 3.63 -5.98 -4.92
N GLN A 254 2.43 -5.38 -4.89
CA GLN A 254 2.15 -3.99 -5.25
C GLN A 254 2.49 -3.61 -6.70
N VAL A 255 2.86 -4.56 -7.57
CA VAL A 255 3.24 -4.30 -8.96
C VAL A 255 1.97 -3.99 -9.77
N PRO A 256 1.90 -2.84 -10.47
CA PRO A 256 0.72 -2.48 -11.24
C PRO A 256 0.68 -3.22 -12.59
N ASN A 257 -0.53 -3.54 -13.07
CA ASN A 257 -0.75 -4.20 -14.36
C ASN A 257 -0.13 -3.42 -15.53
N GLU A 258 -0.07 -2.10 -15.43
CA GLU A 258 0.56 -1.22 -16.41
C GLU A 258 2.07 -1.48 -16.53
N ALA A 259 2.76 -1.73 -15.41
CA ALA A 259 4.18 -2.07 -15.44
C ALA A 259 4.41 -3.44 -16.11
N ILE A 260 3.55 -4.43 -15.84
CA ILE A 260 3.60 -5.76 -16.47
C ILE A 260 3.40 -5.65 -17.99
N ARG A 261 2.44 -4.82 -18.43
CA ARG A 261 2.18 -4.62 -19.86
C ARG A 261 3.36 -3.98 -20.58
N VAL A 262 4.00 -2.97 -19.96
CA VAL A 262 5.19 -2.34 -20.54
C VAL A 262 6.37 -3.32 -20.56
N ALA A 263 6.50 -4.16 -19.52
CA ALA A 263 7.54 -5.20 -19.43
C ALA A 263 7.44 -6.22 -20.54
N TYR A 264 6.24 -6.71 -20.77
CA TYR A 264 5.99 -7.62 -21.87
C TYR A 264 6.37 -7.00 -23.22
N ASN A 265 5.94 -5.76 -23.48
CA ASN A 265 6.21 -5.09 -24.75
C ASN A 265 7.71 -4.85 -24.98
N GLN A 266 8.46 -4.39 -23.97
CA GLN A 266 9.90 -4.17 -24.14
C GLN A 266 10.65 -5.49 -24.37
N VAL A 267 10.35 -6.52 -23.59
CA VAL A 267 11.01 -7.83 -23.73
C VAL A 267 10.67 -8.47 -25.08
N HIS A 268 9.44 -8.31 -25.56
CA HIS A 268 9.03 -8.76 -26.88
C HIS A 268 9.75 -8.01 -28.01
N LEU A 269 10.00 -6.70 -27.84
CA LEU A 269 10.73 -5.86 -28.79
C LEU A 269 12.25 -6.12 -28.81
N LEU A 270 12.86 -6.35 -27.64
CA LEU A 270 14.31 -6.58 -27.51
C LEU A 270 14.75 -7.98 -27.94
N HIS A 271 13.89 -8.99 -27.84
CA HIS A 271 14.24 -10.39 -28.12
C HIS A 271 13.55 -11.00 -29.36
N GLY A 272 12.85 -10.21 -30.19
CA GLY A 272 12.31 -10.69 -31.47
C GLY A 272 11.45 -11.96 -31.36
N GLY A 273 10.67 -12.11 -30.28
CA GLY A 273 9.79 -13.26 -30.07
C GLY A 273 10.48 -14.57 -29.63
N CYS A 274 11.78 -14.59 -29.29
CA CYS A 274 12.47 -15.83 -28.93
C CYS A 274 12.67 -15.98 -27.41
N TRP A 275 11.64 -16.46 -26.70
CA TRP A 275 11.78 -17.00 -25.33
C TRP A 275 11.76 -18.53 -25.28
N ILE A 276 11.64 -19.22 -26.42
CA ILE A 276 11.52 -20.68 -26.45
C ILE A 276 12.26 -21.23 -27.67
N HIS A 277 13.50 -21.66 -27.50
CA HIS A 277 14.06 -22.72 -28.34
C HIS A 277 14.95 -23.65 -27.50
N PRO A 278 14.51 -24.91 -27.26
CA PRO A 278 15.41 -25.95 -26.79
C PRO A 278 15.92 -26.69 -28.03
N LYS A 279 17.02 -26.25 -28.65
CA LYS A 279 17.76 -27.13 -29.56
C LYS A 279 19.25 -26.93 -29.38
N HIS A 280 19.83 -27.91 -28.67
CA HIS A 280 21.16 -28.41 -28.97
C HIS A 280 21.37 -28.52 -30.49
N ASN A 281 22.64 -28.39 -30.85
CA ASN A 281 23.26 -28.76 -32.12
C ASN A 281 23.45 -27.59 -33.10
N ILE A 282 24.62 -26.96 -33.02
CA ILE A 282 25.53 -26.86 -34.16
C ILE A 282 26.96 -27.04 -33.63
N ARG A 283 27.58 -28.13 -34.08
CA ARG A 283 29.02 -28.33 -34.12
C ARG A 283 29.66 -27.18 -34.88
N CYS A 284 30.60 -26.47 -34.26
CA CYS A 284 31.60 -25.71 -34.99
C CYS A 284 32.61 -26.70 -35.59
N PHE A 285 32.65 -26.80 -36.91
CA PHE A 285 33.85 -27.20 -37.65
C PHE A 285 33.85 -26.43 -38.97
N PHE A 286 34.82 -25.52 -39.07
CA PHE A 286 35.30 -24.73 -40.21
C PHE A 286 34.30 -24.11 -41.19
#